data_AF-A0A3E0PLS0-F1
#
_entry.id   AF-A0A3E0PLS0-F1
#
_cell.length_a   1.000
_cell.length_b   1.000
_cell.length_c   1.000
_cell.angle_alpha   90.00
_cell.angle_beta   90.00
_cell.angle_gamma   90.00
#
_symmetry.space_group_name_H-M   'P 1'
#
loop_
_entity.id
_entity.type
_entity.pdbx_description
1 polymer ?
#
loop_
_entity_poly.entity_id
_entity_poly.type
_entity_poly.pdbx_seq_one_letter_code
_entity_poly.pdbx_strand_id
1 'polypeptide(L)'
;MRAFLLGQFNWDCGCSELEEVVKHPLCDRGTALMIYWLAAPVYCADYSDIDDVPEVNRDGHRFVSHVLKMLMEHRFQHNRISFDPSSVWSIGERRRIEEGCGIPPELIVPNC
;
A
#
# COMPACT_ATOMS: atom_id res chain seq x y z
N MET A 1 -9.68 12.44 -7.81
CA MET A 1 -9.08 11.52 -8.78
C MET A 1 -9.66 10.14 -8.47
N ARG A 2 -10.50 9.58 -9.36
CA ARG A 2 -11.28 8.37 -9.05
C ARG A 2 -10.37 7.14 -9.08
N ALA A 3 -10.52 6.24 -8.12
CA ALA A 3 -9.85 4.94 -7.96
C ALA A 3 -9.76 4.06 -9.23
N PHE A 4 -10.51 4.39 -10.27
CA PHE A 4 -10.60 3.67 -11.53
C PHE A 4 -9.26 3.50 -12.28
N LEU A 5 -8.33 4.46 -12.18
CA LEU A 5 -7.06 4.37 -12.91
C LEU A 5 -6.05 3.39 -12.28
N LEU A 6 -6.13 3.13 -10.97
CA LEU A 6 -5.22 2.20 -10.29
C LEU A 6 -5.57 0.73 -10.55
N GLY A 7 -6.86 0.42 -10.75
CA GLY A 7 -7.30 -0.94 -11.07
C GLY A 7 -6.91 -1.43 -12.47
N GLN A 8 -6.42 -0.54 -13.34
CA GLN A 8 -5.89 -0.88 -14.67
C GLN A 8 -4.37 -0.70 -14.76
N PHE A 9 -3.71 -0.39 -13.65
CA PHE A 9 -2.27 -0.21 -13.63
C PHE A 9 -1.57 -1.55 -13.91
N ASN A 10 -0.67 -1.56 -14.88
CA ASN A 10 0.15 -2.73 -15.17
C ASN A 10 1.35 -2.77 -14.22
N TRP A 11 1.22 -3.54 -13.13
CA TRP A 11 2.25 -3.71 -12.11
C TRP A 11 3.54 -4.34 -12.66
N ASP A 12 3.49 -5.01 -13.82
CA ASP A 12 4.66 -5.59 -14.49
C ASP A 12 5.59 -4.53 -15.11
N CYS A 13 5.14 -3.28 -15.26
CA CYS A 13 5.95 -2.18 -15.78
C CYS A 13 6.72 -1.42 -14.68
N GLY A 14 6.67 -1.88 -13.43
CA GLY A 14 7.27 -1.22 -12.28
C GLY A 14 6.30 -0.26 -11.57
N CYS A 15 6.78 0.44 -10.55
CA CYS A 15 5.95 1.29 -9.66
C CYS A 15 6.30 2.78 -9.70
N SER A 16 7.14 3.23 -10.65
CA SER A 16 7.65 4.60 -10.73
C SER A 16 6.55 5.67 -10.75
N GLU A 17 5.51 5.47 -11.56
CA GLU A 17 4.41 6.41 -11.73
C GLU A 17 3.58 6.52 -10.45
N LEU A 18 3.40 5.39 -9.74
CA LEU A 18 2.72 5.38 -8.44
C LEU A 18 3.57 6.05 -7.36
N GLU A 19 4.89 5.91 -7.44
CA GLU A 19 5.80 6.59 -6.52
C GLU A 19 5.73 8.11 -6.68
N GLU A 20 5.67 8.62 -7.91
CA GLU A 20 5.42 10.04 -8.18
C GLU A 20 4.05 10.51 -7.66
N VAL A 21 3.01 9.68 -7.80
CA VAL A 21 1.68 9.98 -7.27
C VAL A 21 1.71 10.09 -5.74
N VAL A 22 2.35 9.16 -5.03
CA VAL A 22 2.41 9.16 -3.57
C VAL A 22 3.26 10.32 -3.03
N LYS A 23 4.31 10.71 -3.75
CA LYS A 23 5.16 11.85 -3.38
C LYS A 23 4.55 13.22 -3.70
N HIS A 24 3.54 13.26 -4.57
CA HIS A 24 2.95 14.52 -5.00
C HIS A 24 2.28 15.26 -3.82
N PRO A 25 2.49 16.57 -3.63
CA PRO A 25 1.94 17.32 -2.48
C PRO A 25 0.40 17.29 -2.35
N LEU A 26 -0.29 17.10 -3.47
CA LEU A 26 -1.76 16.96 -3.52
C LEU A 26 -2.25 15.53 -3.32
N CYS A 27 -1.36 14.57 -3.08
CA CYS A 27 -1.77 13.20 -2.80
C CYS A 27 -2.58 13.16 -1.50
N ASP A 28 -3.75 12.54 -1.58
CA ASP A 28 -4.61 12.34 -0.42
C ASP A 28 -4.19 11.07 0.31
N ARG A 29 -4.19 11.08 1.64
CA ARG A 29 -3.82 9.91 2.45
C ARG A 29 -4.64 8.66 2.06
N GLY A 30 -5.92 8.81 1.72
CA GLY A 30 -6.72 7.65 1.29
C GLY A 30 -6.32 7.10 -0.07
N THR A 31 -5.81 7.95 -0.96
CA THR A 31 -5.23 7.48 -2.23
C THR A 31 -3.94 6.71 -1.97
N ALA A 32 -3.07 7.21 -1.09
CA ALA A 32 -1.86 6.48 -0.71
C ALA A 32 -2.18 5.17 0.00
N LEU A 33 -3.20 5.13 0.87
CA LEU A 33 -3.65 3.90 1.53
C LEU A 33 -4.19 2.88 0.52
N MET A 34 -4.97 3.33 -0.46
CA MET A 34 -5.43 2.48 -1.56
C MET A 34 -4.26 1.89 -2.36
N ILE A 35 -3.29 2.72 -2.75
CA ILE A 35 -2.08 2.28 -3.46
C ILE A 35 -1.31 1.24 -2.64
N TYR A 36 -1.13 1.50 -1.34
CA TYR A 36 -0.46 0.59 -0.42
C TYR A 36 -1.12 -0.80 -0.40
N TRP A 37 -2.45 -0.85 -0.30
CA TRP A 37 -3.18 -2.12 -0.26
C TRP A 37 -3.22 -2.86 -1.60
N LEU A 38 -3.28 -2.12 -2.72
CA LEU A 38 -3.21 -2.74 -4.06
C LEU A 38 -1.81 -3.29 -4.38
N ALA A 39 -0.77 -2.82 -3.70
CA ALA A 39 0.60 -3.28 -3.85
C ALA A 39 0.94 -4.54 -3.04
N ALA A 40 -0.06 -5.29 -2.54
CA ALA A 40 0.09 -6.55 -1.81
C ALA A 40 1.00 -6.47 -0.56
N PRO A 41 0.66 -5.61 0.43
CA PRO A 41 1.53 -5.38 1.57
C PRO A 41 1.61 -6.58 2.53
N VAL A 42 0.58 -7.43 2.55
CA VAL A 42 0.54 -8.66 3.36
C VAL A 42 1.60 -9.67 2.90
N TYR A 43 1.88 -9.74 1.60
CA TYR A 43 2.99 -10.52 1.07
C TYR A 43 4.33 -9.94 1.52
N CYS A 44 4.49 -8.61 1.44
CA CYS A 44 5.72 -7.94 1.84
C CYS A 44 6.02 -8.09 3.34
N ALA A 45 4.98 -8.19 4.18
CA ALA A 45 5.10 -8.37 5.62
C ALA A 45 5.68 -9.73 6.05
N ASP A 46 5.78 -10.70 5.14
CA ASP A 46 6.44 -11.99 5.42
C ASP A 46 7.97 -11.90 5.45
N TYR A 47 8.54 -10.79 4.99
CA TYR A 47 9.98 -10.60 4.84
C TYR A 47 10.47 -9.51 5.79
N SER A 48 11.43 -9.86 6.66
CA SER A 48 12.07 -8.92 7.58
C SER A 48 13.29 -8.23 6.95
N ASP A 49 13.92 -8.87 5.97
CA ASP A 49 15.06 -8.35 5.21
C ASP A 49 14.74 -8.35 3.70
N ILE A 50 15.24 -7.35 2.98
CA ILE A 50 15.09 -7.25 1.52
C ILE A 50 15.85 -8.37 0.80
N ASP A 51 16.92 -8.89 1.39
CA ASP A 51 17.71 -9.96 0.80
C ASP A 51 16.94 -11.30 0.77
N ASP A 52 16.00 -11.50 1.70
CA ASP A 52 15.09 -12.65 1.74
C ASP A 52 13.96 -12.57 0.69
N VAL A 53 13.71 -11.39 0.13
CA VAL A 53 12.70 -11.18 -0.91
C VAL A 53 13.24 -11.71 -2.24
N PRO A 54 12.48 -12.55 -2.97
CA PRO A 54 12.84 -12.98 -4.32
C PRO A 54 13.19 -11.77 -5.20
N GLU A 55 14.28 -11.86 -5.96
CA GLU A 55 14.85 -10.71 -6.68
C GLU A 55 13.81 -9.96 -7.53
N VAL A 56 12.96 -10.70 -8.22
CA VAL A 56 11.85 -10.19 -9.05
C VAL A 56 10.83 -9.35 -8.27
N ASN A 57 10.73 -9.51 -6.95
CA ASN A 57 9.77 -8.82 -6.09
C ASN A 57 10.42 -7.70 -5.25
N ARG A 58 11.75 -7.54 -5.30
CA ARG A 58 12.47 -6.57 -4.44
C ARG A 58 12.07 -5.12 -4.72
N ASP A 59 11.79 -4.77 -5.97
CA ASP A 59 11.35 -3.42 -6.33
C ASP A 59 9.94 -3.12 -5.79
N GLY A 60 9.02 -4.08 -5.93
CA GLY A 60 7.69 -3.98 -5.33
C GLY A 60 7.76 -3.86 -3.81
N HIS A 61 8.62 -4.64 -3.15
CA HIS A 61 8.81 -4.58 -1.70
C HIS A 61 9.37 -3.23 -1.24
N ARG A 62 10.37 -2.68 -1.95
CA ARG A 62 10.89 -1.32 -1.70
C ARG A 62 9.81 -0.27 -1.85
N PHE A 63 8.99 -0.37 -2.90
CA PHE A 63 7.87 0.54 -3.12
C PHE A 63 6.86 0.48 -1.97
N VAL A 64 6.38 -0.72 -1.61
CA VAL A 64 5.45 -0.91 -0.48
C VAL A 64 6.02 -0.33 0.81
N SER A 65 7.29 -0.62 1.11
CA SER A 65 8.00 -0.09 2.27
C SER A 65 8.10 1.45 2.27
N HIS A 66 8.28 2.05 1.09
CA HIS A 66 8.30 3.50 0.93
C HIS A 66 6.92 4.11 1.20
N VAL A 67 5.86 3.56 0.62
CA VAL A 67 4.48 4.04 0.85
C VAL A 67 4.07 3.87 2.31
N LEU A 68 4.43 2.74 2.93
CA LEU A 68 4.26 2.49 4.36
C LEU A 68 4.89 3.61 5.21
N LYS A 69 6.15 3.92 4.95
CA LYS A 69 6.87 5.00 5.66
C LYS A 69 6.15 6.34 5.50
N MET A 70 5.72 6.68 4.29
CA MET A 70 4.99 7.94 4.03
C MET A 70 3.66 8.01 4.79
N LEU A 71 2.92 6.89 4.86
CA LEU A 71 1.67 6.77 5.61
C LEU A 71 1.88 6.95 7.11
N MET A 72 2.92 6.33 7.66
CA MET A 72 3.25 6.40 9.10
C MET A 72 3.83 7.76 9.51
N GLU A 73 4.55 8.45 8.63
CA GLU A 73 5.10 9.77 8.90
C GLU A 73 4.07 10.92 8.71
N HIS A 74 2.80 10.59 8.43
CA HIS A 74 1.69 11.54 8.25
C HIS A 74 1.98 12.68 7.27
N ARG A 75 2.70 12.42 6.19
CA ARG A 75 3.16 13.47 5.24
C ARG A 75 2.11 14.00 4.27
N PHE A 76 0.84 13.60 4.42
CA PHE A 76 -0.23 13.97 3.50
C PHE A 76 -0.97 15.20 3.99
N GLN A 77 -1.08 16.21 3.12
CA GLN A 77 -1.78 17.47 3.43
C GLN A 77 -3.30 17.29 3.51
N HIS A 78 -3.82 16.22 2.92
CA HIS A 78 -5.24 15.94 2.80
C HIS A 78 -5.56 14.50 3.19
N ASN A 79 -6.73 14.30 3.80
CA ASN A 79 -7.31 13.01 4.18
C ASN A 79 -8.82 13.05 3.93
N ARG A 80 -9.20 13.39 2.69
CA ARG A 80 -10.59 13.65 2.26
C ARG A 80 -11.20 12.47 1.52
N ILE A 81 -10.40 11.57 0.97
CA ILE A 81 -10.88 10.37 0.29
C ILE A 81 -10.85 9.25 1.31
N SER A 82 -12.01 8.74 1.72
CA SER A 82 -12.07 7.55 2.58
C SER A 82 -11.87 6.30 1.72
N PHE A 83 -10.97 5.42 2.16
CA PHE A 83 -10.73 4.11 1.57
C PHE A 83 -10.79 3.07 2.69
N ASP A 84 -11.59 2.02 2.48
CA ASP A 84 -11.69 0.87 3.38
C ASP A 84 -10.76 -0.25 2.87
N PRO A 85 -9.64 -0.54 3.57
CA PRO A 85 -8.75 -1.65 3.25
C PRO A 85 -9.46 -2.99 3.07
N SER A 86 -10.47 -3.25 3.90
CA SER A 86 -11.16 -4.55 3.92
C SER A 86 -11.97 -4.83 2.65
N SER A 87 -12.22 -3.78 1.84
CA SER A 87 -12.90 -3.88 0.55
C SER A 87 -12.07 -4.57 -0.54
N VAL A 88 -10.74 -4.69 -0.36
CA VAL A 88 -9.83 -5.30 -1.35
C VAL A 88 -9.09 -6.54 -0.85
N TRP A 89 -9.30 -6.95 0.40
CA TRP A 89 -8.65 -8.16 0.93
C TRP A 89 -9.18 -9.42 0.25
N SER A 90 -8.27 -10.29 -0.14
CA SER A 90 -8.60 -11.69 -0.43
C SER A 90 -8.97 -12.44 0.86
N ILE A 91 -9.60 -13.61 0.71
CA ILE A 91 -9.93 -14.50 1.86
C ILE A 91 -8.66 -14.87 2.64
N GLY A 92 -7.55 -15.12 1.93
CA GLY A 92 -6.27 -15.46 2.55
C GLY A 92 -5.67 -14.31 3.35
N GLU A 93 -5.70 -13.09 2.81
CA GLU A 93 -5.21 -11.90 3.50
C GLU A 93 -6.05 -11.57 4.72
N ARG A 94 -7.38 -11.65 4.62
CA ARG A 94 -8.28 -11.39 5.75
C ARG A 94 -7.91 -12.25 6.96
N ARG A 95 -7.71 -13.55 6.75
CA ARG A 95 -7.29 -14.47 7.82
C ARG A 95 -5.97 -14.05 8.45
N ARG A 96 -4.97 -13.74 7.62
CA ARG A 96 -3.63 -13.33 8.10
C ARG A 96 -3.68 -12.02 8.88
N ILE A 97 -4.50 -11.07 8.46
CA ILE A 97 -4.68 -9.78 9.15
C ILE A 97 -5.35 -10.00 10.50
N GLU A 98 -6.40 -10.82 10.56
CA GLU A 98 -7.10 -11.17 11.79
C GLU A 98 -6.21 -11.96 12.77
N GLU A 99 -5.27 -12.75 12.26
CA GLU A 99 -4.25 -13.49 13.04
C GLU A 99 -3.03 -12.61 13.43
N GLY A 100 -2.91 -11.39 12.90
CA GLY A 100 -1.84 -10.44 13.23
C GLY A 100 -0.63 -10.46 12.28
N CYS A 101 -0.84 -10.37 10.97
CA CYS A 101 0.25 -10.13 10.01
C CYS A 101 0.82 -8.71 10.22
N GLY A 102 2.15 -8.54 10.14
CA GLY A 102 2.93 -7.35 10.57
C GLY A 102 2.62 -5.98 9.94
N ILE A 103 1.41 -5.78 9.42
CA ILE A 103 0.82 -4.51 8.98
C ILE A 103 0.45 -3.68 10.22
N PRO A 104 0.77 -2.38 10.26
CA PRO A 104 0.36 -1.52 11.36
C PRO A 104 -1.18 -1.46 11.52
N PRO A 105 -1.71 -1.51 12.76
CA PRO A 105 -3.15 -1.47 13.02
C PRO A 105 -3.86 -0.21 12.48
N GLU A 106 -3.14 0.89 12.31
CA GLU A 106 -3.68 2.15 11.76
C GLU A 106 -3.98 2.07 10.25
N LEU A 107 -3.43 1.07 9.56
CA LEU A 107 -3.58 0.89 8.12
C LEU A 107 -4.56 -0.23 7.74
N ILE A 108 -5.04 -1.02 8.71
CA ILE A 108 -6.05 -2.08 8.49
C ILE A 108 -7.49 -1.57 8.64
N VAL A 109 -7.67 -0.31 9.05
CA VAL A 109 -8.96 0.35 9.20
C VAL A 109 -9.12 1.45 8.13
N PRO A 110 -10.36 1.84 7.80
CA PRO A 110 -10.59 2.96 6.90
C PRO A 110 -9.89 4.24 7.37
N ASN A 111 -9.31 5.00 6.43
CA ASN A 111 -8.80 6.32 6.74
C ASN A 111 -9.94 7.36 6.76
N CYS A 112 -9.96 8.17 7.83
CA CYS A 112 -11.04 9.12 8.13
C CYS A 112 -12.43 8.49 8.26
#